data_AF-A0A6F8TRM5-F1
#
_entry.id   AF-A0A6F8TRM5-F1
#
_cell.length_a   1.000
_cell.length_b   1.000
_cell.length_c   1.000
_cell.angle_alpha   90.00
_cell.angle_beta   90.00
_cell.angle_gamma   90.00
#
_symmetry.space_group_name_H-M   'P 1'
#
loop_
_entity.id
_entity.type
_entity.pdbx_description
1 polymer ?
#
loop_
_entity_poly.entity_id
_entity_poly.type
_entity_poly.pdbx_seq_one_letter_code
_entity_poly.pdbx_strand_id
1 'polypeptide(L)'
;MKTIMIDPGHGGSDPGATYKGNEEKVFNLLTALAVRDYLLSHYNVRIVMTRSDDSTLSLSQRSTLANQTNPDYFLSIHHNAGGGSGFESYVYNGTIPSQTKVYQTIIHDEIMAVVKKDFNILDRGKKRANFHVLRETKMPSLLLEILFVDNPADVALLNNGKFRSSMGEAIGKGIGKALGLPEKIVNEKALYKVIAGSFTDRENAEDRVELLKKKGIPSFIDTVVLSGKNYYRVQTGAFTERENAEKQVNDLKRIGVEAFILVREGTEEPKPTAPPPTEAPKPTDPPKPTDPPKPTNPPGISYSIMGESLLNAEYLDEYVQTVNPNAPLLGKFYIFYGKLFGIRGDVAYAQAVHETNYFRFTGQVKPEQNNYAGIGTTGPGNNGATFKTPEEGVLAHIQHLYAYASTQPIPQGVALVDPRFSLVKRGIAENWTDLNGKWAVPGTTYGQLILSIFRKNIQFAVKGMEEKIILLNSTLDKLK
;
A
#
# COMPACT_ATOMS: atom_id res chain seq x y z
N MET A 1 -18.03 -13.09 14.43
CA MET A 1 -17.25 -12.83 13.19
C MET A 1 -16.21 -13.92 13.06
N LYS A 2 -16.11 -14.58 11.90
CA LYS A 2 -15.13 -15.67 11.72
C LYS A 2 -13.71 -15.13 11.69
N THR A 3 -12.77 -15.89 12.24
CA THR A 3 -11.33 -15.60 12.24
C THR A 3 -10.61 -16.59 11.33
N ILE A 4 -9.81 -16.07 10.40
CA ILE A 4 -9.00 -16.87 9.49
C ILE A 4 -7.54 -16.57 9.75
N MET A 5 -6.75 -17.62 9.94
CA MET A 5 -5.30 -17.49 10.01
C MET A 5 -4.68 -17.82 8.65
N ILE A 6 -3.87 -16.91 8.14
CA ILE A 6 -3.09 -17.09 6.91
C ILE A 6 -1.62 -17.25 7.30
N ASP A 7 -1.01 -18.33 6.83
CA ASP A 7 0.35 -18.72 7.12
C ASP A 7 1.20 -18.66 5.83
N PRO A 8 1.94 -17.56 5.59
CA PRO A 8 2.92 -17.56 4.52
C PRO A 8 4.09 -18.47 4.92
N GLY A 9 4.27 -19.58 4.20
CA GLY A 9 5.34 -20.55 4.44
C GLY A 9 6.73 -19.93 4.44
N HIS A 10 7.68 -20.54 5.15
CA HIS A 10 9.08 -20.08 5.25
C HIS A 10 9.21 -18.66 5.84
N GLY A 11 10.34 -17.98 5.67
CA GLY A 11 10.55 -16.60 6.14
C GLY A 11 11.87 -16.42 6.90
N GLY A 12 12.40 -15.21 6.83
CA GLY A 12 13.68 -14.82 7.42
C GLY A 12 14.81 -15.71 6.91
N SER A 13 15.43 -16.46 7.83
CA SER A 13 16.55 -17.36 7.57
C SER A 13 16.17 -18.63 6.80
N ASP A 14 14.88 -18.95 6.68
CA ASP A 14 14.40 -20.06 5.87
C ASP A 14 13.86 -19.51 4.54
N PRO A 15 14.61 -19.62 3.42
CA PRO A 15 14.18 -19.10 2.13
C PRO A 15 13.10 -19.96 1.45
N GLY A 16 12.87 -21.19 1.94
CA GLY A 16 12.16 -22.23 1.21
C GLY A 16 12.93 -22.65 -0.05
N ALA A 17 12.19 -23.08 -1.09
CA ALA A 17 12.80 -23.38 -2.37
C ALA A 17 13.47 -22.13 -2.98
N THR A 18 14.63 -22.33 -3.62
CA THR A 18 15.36 -21.24 -4.28
C THR A 18 15.70 -21.59 -5.72
N TYR A 19 15.59 -20.61 -6.61
CA TYR A 19 15.97 -20.76 -8.01
C TYR A 19 16.35 -19.43 -8.64
N LYS A 20 17.60 -19.32 -9.11
CA LYS A 20 18.14 -18.13 -9.80
C LYS A 20 17.84 -16.80 -9.07
N GLY A 21 17.98 -16.80 -7.74
CA GLY A 21 17.74 -15.62 -6.89
C GLY A 21 16.29 -15.39 -6.49
N ASN A 22 15.35 -16.21 -6.96
CA ASN A 22 13.99 -16.24 -6.42
C ASN A 22 13.97 -17.13 -5.18
N GLU A 23 13.27 -16.69 -4.15
CA GLU A 23 13.07 -17.42 -2.89
C GLU A 23 11.58 -17.59 -2.65
N GLU A 24 11.17 -18.83 -2.35
CA GLU A 24 9.77 -19.19 -2.12
C GLU A 24 9.09 -18.33 -1.06
N LYS A 25 9.81 -18.02 0.03
CA LYS A 25 9.30 -17.18 1.13
C LYS A 25 8.75 -15.82 0.66
N VAL A 26 9.28 -15.26 -0.43
CA VAL A 26 8.84 -13.98 -1.00
C VAL A 26 7.49 -14.15 -1.68
N PHE A 27 7.34 -15.15 -2.54
CA PHE A 27 6.07 -15.43 -3.22
C PHE A 27 4.98 -15.87 -2.26
N ASN A 28 5.33 -16.65 -1.23
CA ASN A 28 4.43 -17.04 -0.16
C ASN A 28 3.86 -15.80 0.55
N LEU A 29 4.72 -14.85 0.93
CA LEU A 29 4.30 -13.62 1.59
C LEU A 29 3.44 -12.74 0.69
N LEU A 30 3.87 -12.49 -0.55
CA LEU A 30 3.14 -11.65 -1.49
C LEU A 30 1.72 -12.18 -1.77
N THR A 31 1.60 -13.49 -1.96
CA THR A 31 0.29 -14.13 -2.20
C THR A 31 -0.57 -14.07 -0.94
N ALA A 32 -0.01 -14.37 0.23
CA ALA A 32 -0.75 -14.29 1.49
C ALA A 32 -1.28 -12.89 1.80
N LEU A 33 -0.50 -11.84 1.52
CA LEU A 33 -0.95 -10.45 1.65
C LEU A 33 -2.11 -10.13 0.69
N ALA A 34 -2.02 -10.57 -0.57
CA ALA A 34 -3.11 -10.39 -1.53
C ALA A 34 -4.42 -11.08 -1.09
N VAL A 35 -4.33 -12.29 -0.52
CA VAL A 35 -5.48 -13.01 0.04
C VAL A 35 -6.08 -12.26 1.23
N ARG A 36 -5.23 -11.78 2.16
CA ARG A 36 -5.66 -10.95 3.30
C ARG A 36 -6.43 -9.73 2.81
N ASP A 37 -5.87 -8.98 1.87
CA ASP A 37 -6.44 -7.70 1.41
C ASP A 37 -7.79 -7.91 0.71
N TYR A 38 -7.91 -8.96 -0.10
CA TYR A 38 -9.17 -9.32 -0.72
C TYR A 38 -10.25 -9.67 0.32
N LEU A 39 -9.91 -10.53 1.28
CA LEU A 39 -10.84 -10.96 2.34
C LEU A 39 -11.32 -9.78 3.20
N LEU A 40 -10.40 -8.91 3.63
CA LEU A 40 -10.73 -7.72 4.41
C LEU A 40 -11.58 -6.72 3.62
N SER A 41 -11.45 -6.66 2.30
CA SER A 41 -12.22 -5.74 1.46
C SER A 41 -13.65 -6.22 1.19
N HIS A 42 -13.88 -7.54 1.07
CA HIS A 42 -15.15 -8.09 0.58
C HIS A 42 -16.01 -8.78 1.67
N TYR A 43 -15.41 -9.20 2.78
CA TYR A 43 -16.11 -9.99 3.80
C TYR A 43 -15.98 -9.37 5.20
N ASN A 44 -16.99 -9.63 6.04
CA ASN A 44 -16.93 -9.36 7.47
C ASN A 44 -16.16 -10.48 8.18
N VAL A 45 -14.84 -10.35 8.22
CA VAL A 45 -13.90 -11.38 8.68
C VAL A 45 -12.74 -10.78 9.47
N ARG A 46 -12.22 -11.52 10.46
CA ARG A 46 -10.96 -11.20 11.13
C ARG A 46 -9.83 -12.00 10.49
N ILE A 47 -8.76 -11.34 10.09
CA ILE A 47 -7.55 -12.01 9.59
C ILE A 47 -6.43 -11.93 10.64
N VAL A 48 -5.76 -13.06 10.85
CA VAL A 48 -4.50 -13.14 11.60
C VAL A 48 -3.46 -13.74 10.66
N MET A 49 -2.23 -13.21 10.68
CA MET A 49 -1.14 -13.78 9.90
C MET A 49 -0.09 -14.38 10.83
N THR A 50 0.51 -15.51 10.46
CA THR A 50 1.65 -16.05 11.23
C THR A 50 2.87 -15.13 11.11
N ARG A 51 3.09 -14.55 9.93
CA ARG A 51 3.97 -13.42 9.65
C ARG A 51 3.35 -12.49 8.61
N SER A 52 3.63 -11.20 8.72
CA SER A 52 3.27 -10.19 7.72
C SER A 52 4.49 -9.55 7.05
N ASP A 53 5.68 -10.02 7.42
CA ASP A 53 6.98 -9.61 6.88
C ASP A 53 7.92 -10.81 6.76
N ASP A 54 9.20 -10.55 6.47
CA ASP A 54 10.21 -11.59 6.29
C ASP A 54 10.81 -12.11 7.62
N SER A 55 9.94 -12.50 8.55
CA SER A 55 10.32 -13.06 9.85
C SER A 55 10.49 -14.57 9.83
N THR A 56 11.49 -15.09 10.55
CA THR A 56 11.69 -16.53 10.76
C THR A 56 10.65 -17.09 11.75
N LEU A 57 9.94 -18.15 11.35
CA LEU A 57 9.04 -18.92 12.21
C LEU A 57 9.21 -20.41 11.98
N SER A 58 9.51 -21.15 13.04
CA SER A 58 9.52 -22.61 13.04
C SER A 58 8.11 -23.18 12.81
N LEU A 59 8.05 -24.41 12.32
CA LEU A 59 6.78 -25.13 12.11
C LEU A 59 5.96 -25.25 13.42
N SER A 60 6.64 -25.49 14.55
CA SER A 60 6.00 -25.57 15.86
C SER A 60 5.41 -24.23 16.31
N GLN A 61 6.10 -23.12 16.08
CA GLN A 61 5.58 -21.78 16.39
C GLN A 61 4.32 -21.48 15.58
N ARG A 62 4.27 -21.85 14.30
CA ARG A 62 3.09 -21.66 13.44
C ARG A 62 1.88 -22.43 13.97
N SER A 63 2.04 -23.73 14.23
CA SER A 63 0.94 -24.56 14.76
C SER A 63 0.53 -24.14 16.17
N THR A 64 1.49 -23.72 17.01
CA THR A 64 1.22 -23.22 18.36
C THR A 64 0.42 -21.92 18.31
N LEU A 65 0.84 -20.96 17.48
CA LEU A 65 0.13 -19.70 17.30
C LEU A 65 -1.30 -19.93 16.79
N ALA A 66 -1.48 -20.82 15.81
CA ALA A 66 -2.79 -21.20 15.31
C ALA A 66 -3.67 -21.81 16.42
N ASN A 67 -3.13 -22.77 17.18
CA ASN A 67 -3.89 -23.42 18.25
C ASN A 67 -4.22 -22.48 19.41
N GLN A 68 -3.34 -21.52 19.73
CA GLN A 68 -3.58 -20.51 20.77
C GLN A 68 -4.59 -19.46 20.32
N THR A 69 -4.54 -19.04 19.06
CA THR A 69 -5.47 -18.06 18.47
C THR A 69 -6.85 -18.67 18.26
N ASN A 70 -6.92 -20.00 18.06
CA ASN A 70 -8.13 -20.76 17.79
C ASN A 70 -8.98 -20.16 16.64
N PRO A 71 -8.41 -19.91 15.45
CA PRO A 71 -9.15 -19.43 14.29
C PRO A 71 -10.15 -20.49 13.81
N ASP A 72 -11.20 -20.05 13.12
CA ASP A 72 -12.18 -20.93 12.48
C ASP A 72 -11.57 -21.72 11.31
N TYR A 73 -10.47 -21.22 10.74
CA TYR A 73 -9.78 -21.82 9.60
C TYR A 73 -8.32 -21.38 9.51
N PHE A 74 -7.46 -22.30 9.06
CA PHE A 74 -6.03 -22.06 8.84
C PHE A 74 -5.66 -22.36 7.39
N LEU A 75 -5.04 -21.40 6.71
CA LEU A 75 -4.52 -21.56 5.35
C LEU A 75 -3.01 -21.36 5.35
N SER A 76 -2.25 -22.38 4.98
CA SER A 76 -0.83 -22.24 4.66
C SER A 76 -0.64 -22.03 3.16
N ILE A 77 0.24 -21.12 2.77
CA ILE A 77 0.51 -20.76 1.37
C ILE A 77 1.99 -21.02 1.08
N HIS A 78 2.22 -21.88 0.09
CA HIS A 78 3.52 -22.33 -0.40
C HIS A 78 3.58 -22.26 -1.93
N HIS A 79 4.80 -22.32 -2.45
CA HIS A 79 5.08 -22.46 -3.88
C HIS A 79 6.04 -23.63 -4.06
N ASN A 80 5.78 -24.47 -5.04
CA ASN A 80 6.39 -25.79 -5.13
C ASN A 80 7.81 -25.72 -5.73
N ALA A 81 8.50 -26.86 -5.76
CA ALA A 81 9.75 -27.07 -6.48
C ALA A 81 9.91 -28.55 -6.88
N GLY A 82 10.93 -28.87 -7.67
CA GLY A 82 11.21 -30.23 -8.14
C GLY A 82 10.88 -30.46 -9.62
N GLY A 83 10.93 -29.41 -10.45
CA GLY A 83 10.83 -29.52 -11.91
C GLY A 83 9.41 -29.68 -12.48
N GLY A 84 8.39 -29.18 -11.77
CA GLY A 84 6.99 -29.21 -12.18
C GLY A 84 6.43 -27.87 -12.66
N SER A 85 5.11 -27.82 -12.88
CA SER A 85 4.31 -26.59 -13.04
C SER A 85 2.85 -26.90 -12.69
N GLY A 86 2.11 -25.94 -12.13
CA GLY A 86 0.67 -26.05 -11.85
C GLY A 86 0.27 -25.78 -10.40
N PHE A 87 -0.99 -26.03 -10.05
CA PHE A 87 -1.55 -25.77 -8.73
C PHE A 87 -2.01 -27.05 -8.03
N GLU A 88 -1.74 -27.15 -6.73
CA GLU A 88 -2.17 -28.25 -5.86
C GLU A 88 -2.73 -27.71 -4.54
N SER A 89 -3.66 -28.44 -3.93
CA SER A 89 -4.09 -28.18 -2.55
C SER A 89 -3.92 -29.41 -1.69
N TYR A 90 -3.60 -29.22 -0.42
CA TYR A 90 -3.31 -30.28 0.54
C TYR A 90 -4.15 -30.16 1.80
N VAL A 91 -4.59 -31.31 2.31
CA VAL A 91 -5.11 -31.50 3.67
C VAL A 91 -4.31 -32.58 4.38
N TYR A 92 -4.45 -32.70 5.70
CA TYR A 92 -3.76 -33.76 6.43
C TYR A 92 -4.20 -35.16 5.93
N ASN A 93 -3.25 -36.08 5.80
CA ASN A 93 -3.49 -37.45 5.34
C ASN A 93 -4.00 -38.41 6.43
N GLY A 94 -3.96 -38.02 7.71
CA GLY A 94 -4.61 -38.77 8.79
C GLY A 94 -6.12 -38.50 8.90
N THR A 95 -6.67 -38.61 10.10
CA THR A 95 -8.08 -38.31 10.36
C THR A 95 -8.32 -36.80 10.32
N ILE A 96 -9.27 -36.35 9.50
CA ILE A 96 -9.71 -34.96 9.39
C ILE A 96 -11.23 -34.87 9.41
N PRO A 97 -11.81 -33.77 9.91
CA PRO A 97 -13.25 -33.52 9.78
C PRO A 97 -13.70 -33.55 8.31
N SER A 98 -14.90 -34.06 8.05
CA SER A 98 -15.52 -34.01 6.72
C SER A 98 -15.60 -32.58 6.18
N GLN A 99 -15.80 -31.60 7.06
CA GLN A 99 -15.81 -30.18 6.72
C GLN A 99 -14.52 -29.71 6.05
N THR A 100 -13.36 -30.22 6.48
CA THR A 100 -12.06 -29.86 5.88
C THR A 100 -11.97 -30.31 4.42
N LYS A 101 -12.54 -31.48 4.09
CA LYS A 101 -12.60 -31.98 2.70
C LYS A 101 -13.54 -31.14 1.83
N VAL A 102 -14.65 -30.68 2.41
CA VAL A 102 -15.59 -29.77 1.74
C VAL A 102 -14.92 -28.43 1.45
N TYR A 103 -14.22 -27.86 2.43
CA TYR A 103 -13.46 -26.63 2.25
C TYR A 103 -12.39 -26.78 1.17
N GLN A 104 -11.62 -27.87 1.19
CA GLN A 104 -10.63 -28.15 0.13
C GLN A 104 -11.25 -28.19 -1.25
N THR A 105 -12.40 -28.85 -1.40
CA THR A 105 -13.11 -28.92 -2.67
C THR A 105 -13.52 -27.54 -3.16
N ILE A 106 -14.22 -26.77 -2.33
CA ILE A 106 -14.72 -25.44 -2.71
C ILE A 106 -13.57 -24.49 -3.05
N ILE A 107 -12.55 -24.42 -2.20
CA ILE A 107 -11.42 -23.49 -2.38
C ILE A 107 -10.63 -23.84 -3.63
N HIS A 108 -10.30 -25.12 -3.82
CA HIS A 108 -9.51 -25.56 -4.97
C HIS A 108 -10.26 -25.35 -6.29
N ASP A 109 -11.55 -25.70 -6.34
CA ASP A 109 -12.34 -25.57 -7.56
C ASP A 109 -12.56 -24.09 -7.93
N GLU A 110 -12.74 -23.20 -6.95
CA GLU A 110 -12.84 -21.75 -7.16
C GLU A 110 -11.53 -21.15 -7.70
N ILE A 111 -10.38 -21.57 -7.14
CA ILE A 111 -9.07 -21.16 -7.64
C ILE A 111 -8.89 -21.60 -9.09
N MET A 112 -9.13 -22.88 -9.39
CA MET A 112 -8.96 -23.41 -10.74
C MET A 112 -9.91 -22.77 -11.76
N ALA A 113 -11.13 -22.37 -11.37
CA ALA A 113 -12.05 -21.68 -12.25
C ALA A 113 -11.49 -20.35 -12.79
N VAL A 114 -10.71 -19.63 -11.97
CA VAL A 114 -10.07 -18.37 -12.35
C VAL A 114 -8.76 -18.66 -13.10
N VAL A 115 -7.87 -19.44 -12.51
CA VAL A 115 -6.48 -19.49 -12.98
C VAL A 115 -6.28 -20.35 -14.22
N LYS A 116 -7.14 -21.35 -14.42
CA LYS A 116 -7.08 -22.21 -15.61
C LYS A 116 -7.39 -21.42 -16.89
N LYS A 117 -8.45 -20.60 -16.85
CA LYS A 117 -8.92 -19.87 -18.03
C LYS A 117 -7.98 -18.71 -18.39
N ASP A 118 -7.55 -17.95 -17.39
CA ASP A 118 -6.87 -16.67 -17.62
C ASP A 118 -5.35 -16.83 -17.74
N PHE A 119 -4.78 -17.92 -17.22
CA PHE A 119 -3.33 -18.13 -17.16
C PHE A 119 -2.88 -19.53 -17.58
N ASN A 120 -3.81 -20.39 -18.03
CA ASN A 120 -3.52 -21.76 -18.49
C ASN A 120 -2.78 -22.61 -17.45
N ILE A 121 -3.14 -22.46 -16.17
CA ILE A 121 -2.52 -23.23 -15.07
C ILE A 121 -2.97 -24.69 -15.11
N LEU A 122 -2.00 -25.60 -14.98
CA LEU A 122 -2.25 -27.03 -14.84
C LEU A 122 -2.86 -27.34 -13.46
N ASP A 123 -4.01 -28.03 -13.47
CA ASP A 123 -4.59 -28.61 -12.27
C ASP A 123 -3.86 -29.91 -11.91
N ARG A 124 -3.19 -29.92 -10.76
CA ARG A 124 -2.47 -31.09 -10.24
C ARG A 124 -3.21 -31.74 -9.07
N GLY A 125 -4.41 -31.24 -8.75
CA GLY A 125 -5.40 -31.91 -7.94
C GLY A 125 -5.38 -31.58 -6.44
N LYS A 126 -6.42 -32.12 -5.79
CA LYS A 126 -6.63 -32.12 -4.35
C LYS A 126 -5.91 -33.32 -3.74
N LYS A 127 -4.93 -33.05 -2.89
CA LYS A 127 -4.02 -34.05 -2.32
C LYS A 127 -4.10 -34.10 -0.81
N ARG A 128 -3.46 -35.11 -0.24
CA ARG A 128 -3.33 -35.29 1.21
C ARG A 128 -1.87 -35.57 1.56
N ALA A 129 -1.34 -34.91 2.59
CA ALA A 129 0.05 -35.07 3.02
C ALA A 129 0.21 -34.94 4.55
N ASN A 130 1.34 -35.38 5.07
CA ASN A 130 1.68 -35.32 6.50
C ASN A 130 2.45 -34.03 6.87
N PHE A 131 2.02 -32.88 6.37
CA PHE A 131 2.67 -31.61 6.67
C PHE A 131 2.42 -31.19 8.12
N HIS A 132 3.47 -30.73 8.80
CA HIS A 132 3.41 -30.38 10.24
C HIS A 132 2.28 -29.40 10.54
N VAL A 133 2.18 -28.30 9.80
CA VAL A 133 1.15 -27.28 10.03
C VAL A 133 -0.28 -27.79 9.76
N LEU A 134 -0.46 -28.86 8.98
CA LEU A 134 -1.77 -29.49 8.77
C LEU A 134 -2.08 -30.53 9.85
N ARG A 135 -1.06 -31.26 10.31
CA ARG A 135 -1.20 -32.31 11.33
C ARG A 135 -1.40 -31.74 12.73
N GLU A 136 -0.64 -30.71 13.08
CA GLU A 136 -0.57 -30.19 14.45
C GLU A 136 -1.56 -29.07 14.74
N THR A 137 -2.26 -28.56 13.72
CA THR A 137 -3.32 -27.57 13.90
C THR A 137 -4.66 -28.24 14.22
N LYS A 138 -5.44 -27.63 15.12
CA LYS A 138 -6.68 -28.23 15.65
C LYS A 138 -7.96 -27.81 14.92
N MET A 139 -7.89 -26.76 14.10
CA MET A 139 -9.00 -26.28 13.27
C MET A 139 -8.91 -26.84 11.84
N PRO A 140 -9.96 -26.74 11.01
CA PRO A 140 -9.86 -27.08 9.60
C PRO A 140 -8.72 -26.32 8.92
N SER A 141 -7.83 -27.06 8.25
CA SER A 141 -6.60 -26.51 7.68
C SER A 141 -6.32 -27.03 6.27
N LEU A 142 -5.84 -26.15 5.40
CA LEU A 142 -5.33 -26.47 4.07
C LEU A 142 -3.93 -25.87 3.89
N LEU A 143 -3.15 -26.49 3.00
CA LEU A 143 -1.94 -25.91 2.44
C LEU A 143 -2.09 -25.83 0.92
N LEU A 144 -1.73 -24.70 0.33
CA LEU A 144 -1.73 -24.49 -1.11
C LEU A 144 -0.30 -24.55 -1.62
N GLU A 145 -0.08 -25.28 -2.70
CA GLU A 145 1.15 -25.24 -3.48
C GLU A 145 0.84 -24.57 -4.81
N ILE A 146 1.28 -23.32 -4.96
CA ILE A 146 0.96 -22.47 -6.09
C ILE A 146 2.17 -22.41 -7.01
N LEU A 147 2.07 -23.02 -8.20
CA LEU A 147 3.15 -23.02 -9.18
C LEU A 147 4.49 -23.54 -8.61
N PHE A 148 5.55 -23.45 -9.41
CA PHE A 148 6.86 -23.98 -9.08
C PHE A 148 7.93 -22.89 -9.17
N VAL A 149 8.65 -22.64 -8.08
CA VAL A 149 9.72 -21.63 -7.97
C VAL A 149 10.90 -21.95 -8.88
N ASP A 150 11.12 -23.23 -9.18
CA ASP A 150 12.21 -23.68 -10.05
C ASP A 150 11.82 -23.82 -11.54
N ASN A 151 10.60 -23.41 -11.89
CA ASN A 151 10.13 -23.37 -13.28
C ASN A 151 10.10 -21.92 -13.81
N PRO A 152 10.86 -21.60 -14.87
CA PRO A 152 10.93 -20.24 -15.41
C PRO A 152 9.58 -19.66 -15.88
N ALA A 153 8.68 -20.47 -16.44
CA ALA A 153 7.38 -19.99 -16.92
C ALA A 153 6.46 -19.66 -15.74
N ASP A 154 6.49 -20.49 -14.69
CA ASP A 154 5.77 -20.25 -13.45
C ASP A 154 6.30 -19.01 -12.73
N VAL A 155 7.62 -18.86 -12.61
CA VAL A 155 8.24 -17.66 -12.01
C VAL A 155 7.85 -16.38 -12.76
N ALA A 156 7.70 -16.43 -14.09
CA ALA A 156 7.21 -15.29 -14.86
C ALA A 156 5.77 -14.90 -14.49
N LEU A 157 4.91 -15.88 -14.21
CA LEU A 157 3.55 -15.65 -13.69
C LEU A 157 3.59 -15.13 -12.24
N LEU A 158 4.42 -15.70 -11.37
CA LEU A 158 4.57 -15.25 -9.98
C LEU A 158 5.04 -13.79 -9.90
N ASN A 159 5.89 -13.37 -10.84
CA ASN A 159 6.33 -11.98 -10.97
C ASN A 159 5.31 -11.07 -11.70
N ASN A 160 4.24 -11.61 -12.29
CA ASN A 160 3.18 -10.84 -12.93
C ASN A 160 2.15 -10.31 -11.91
N GLY A 161 1.98 -8.99 -11.85
CA GLY A 161 1.03 -8.34 -10.94
C GLY A 161 -0.43 -8.76 -11.15
N LYS A 162 -0.87 -8.94 -12.40
CA LYS A 162 -2.24 -9.40 -12.71
C LYS A 162 -2.47 -10.80 -12.15
N PHE A 163 -1.53 -11.71 -12.36
CA PHE A 163 -1.63 -13.07 -11.83
C PHE A 163 -1.73 -13.07 -10.30
N ARG A 164 -0.86 -12.32 -9.60
CA ARG A 164 -0.90 -12.23 -8.13
C ARG A 164 -2.23 -11.70 -7.60
N SER A 165 -2.77 -10.65 -8.22
CA SER A 165 -4.09 -10.10 -7.85
C SER A 165 -5.21 -11.10 -8.10
N SER A 166 -5.25 -11.74 -9.28
CA SER A 166 -6.26 -12.75 -9.61
C SER A 166 -6.18 -13.98 -8.71
N MET A 167 -4.97 -14.42 -8.34
CA MET A 167 -4.76 -15.53 -7.41
C MET A 167 -5.26 -15.18 -6.00
N GLY A 168 -4.90 -13.99 -5.48
CA GLY A 168 -5.37 -13.52 -4.18
C GLY A 168 -6.90 -13.43 -4.11
N GLU A 169 -7.53 -12.90 -5.16
CA GLU A 169 -8.99 -12.87 -5.33
C GLU A 169 -9.60 -14.27 -5.35
N ALA A 170 -9.06 -15.18 -6.17
CA ALA A 170 -9.63 -16.52 -6.33
C ALA A 170 -9.55 -17.34 -5.03
N ILE A 171 -8.43 -17.27 -4.31
CA ILE A 171 -8.27 -17.88 -2.99
C ILE A 171 -9.26 -17.24 -2.00
N GLY A 172 -9.34 -15.91 -1.96
CA GLY A 172 -10.23 -15.20 -1.05
C GLY A 172 -11.71 -15.50 -1.28
N LYS A 173 -12.16 -15.55 -2.54
CA LYS A 173 -13.52 -16.01 -2.94
C LYS A 173 -13.76 -17.44 -2.52
N GLY A 174 -12.81 -18.33 -2.77
CA GLY A 174 -12.89 -19.74 -2.39
C GLY A 174 -13.09 -19.90 -0.89
N ILE A 175 -12.32 -19.15 -0.09
CA ILE A 175 -12.44 -19.14 1.37
C ILE A 175 -13.80 -18.57 1.79
N GLY A 176 -14.21 -17.44 1.21
CA GLY A 176 -15.50 -16.79 1.49
C GLY A 176 -16.67 -17.75 1.30
N LYS A 177 -16.69 -18.44 0.15
CA LYS A 177 -17.68 -19.45 -0.19
C LYS A 177 -17.61 -20.68 0.69
N ALA A 178 -16.41 -21.21 0.94
CA ALA A 178 -16.21 -22.41 1.75
C ALA A 178 -16.69 -22.20 3.18
N LEU A 179 -16.36 -21.06 3.79
CA LEU A 179 -16.73 -20.76 5.17
C LEU A 179 -18.10 -20.11 5.31
N GLY A 180 -18.79 -19.77 4.23
CA GLY A 180 -20.03 -18.98 4.27
C GLY A 180 -19.80 -17.65 4.98
N LEU A 181 -18.73 -16.94 4.63
CA LEU A 181 -18.42 -15.65 5.23
C LEU A 181 -19.51 -14.64 4.86
N PRO A 182 -20.00 -13.83 5.81
CA PRO A 182 -20.91 -12.75 5.48
C PRO A 182 -20.17 -11.76 4.59
N GLU A 183 -20.61 -11.66 3.34
CA GLU A 183 -20.19 -10.56 2.48
C GLU A 183 -20.50 -9.25 3.19
N LYS A 184 -19.62 -8.27 3.03
CA LYS A 184 -19.98 -6.91 3.39
C LYS A 184 -21.17 -6.55 2.52
N ILE A 185 -22.26 -6.06 3.11
CA ILE A 185 -23.41 -5.58 2.34
C ILE A 185 -22.92 -4.37 1.56
N VAL A 186 -22.59 -4.60 0.29
CA VAL A 186 -22.31 -3.54 -0.67
C VAL A 186 -23.67 -3.01 -1.11
N ASN A 187 -24.18 -2.00 -0.43
CA ASN A 187 -25.45 -1.37 -0.79
C ASN A 187 -25.24 -0.53 -2.07
N GLU A 188 -25.95 -0.96 -3.12
CA GLU A 188 -26.00 -0.47 -4.51
C GLU A 188 -24.71 -0.55 -5.34
N LYS A 189 -24.82 -1.16 -6.54
CA LYS A 189 -23.75 -1.21 -7.55
C LYS A 189 -23.14 0.19 -7.69
N ALA A 190 -21.85 0.32 -7.39
CA ALA A 190 -21.14 1.58 -7.44
C ALA A 190 -21.38 2.27 -8.79
N LEU A 191 -22.02 3.44 -8.77
CA LEU A 191 -22.21 4.24 -9.98
C LEU A 191 -20.91 4.97 -10.29
N TYR A 192 -20.48 4.87 -11.54
CA TYR A 192 -19.41 5.66 -12.12
C TYR A 192 -19.95 7.04 -12.50
N LYS A 193 -19.82 8.00 -11.58
CA LYS A 193 -20.25 9.39 -11.80
C LYS A 193 -19.19 10.15 -12.56
N VAL A 194 -19.55 10.80 -13.66
CA VAL A 194 -18.62 11.62 -14.45
C VAL A 194 -18.68 13.06 -13.97
N ILE A 195 -17.56 13.53 -13.42
CA ILE A 195 -17.40 14.86 -12.83
C ILE A 195 -16.57 15.72 -13.77
N ALA A 196 -17.18 16.74 -14.36
CA ALA A 196 -16.60 17.72 -15.26
C ALA A 196 -16.06 18.95 -14.49
N GLY A 197 -15.34 18.70 -13.39
CA GLY A 197 -14.73 19.72 -12.54
C GLY A 197 -15.28 19.75 -11.11
N SER A 198 -14.43 20.17 -10.17
CA SER A 198 -14.76 20.36 -8.76
C SER A 198 -14.21 21.70 -8.32
N PHE A 199 -15.08 22.61 -7.90
CA PHE A 199 -14.72 24.00 -7.64
C PHE A 199 -15.00 24.36 -6.19
N THR A 200 -14.13 25.12 -5.56
CA THR A 200 -14.42 25.67 -4.21
C THR A 200 -15.26 26.93 -4.27
N ASP A 201 -15.33 27.55 -5.44
CA ASP A 201 -16.18 28.69 -5.75
C ASP A 201 -17.36 28.21 -6.61
N ARG A 202 -18.57 28.65 -6.27
CA ARG A 202 -19.79 28.23 -6.93
C ARG A 202 -19.91 28.85 -8.32
N GLU A 203 -19.46 30.09 -8.52
CA GLU A 203 -19.57 30.80 -9.79
C GLU A 203 -18.80 30.04 -10.90
N ASN A 204 -17.61 29.54 -10.58
CA ASN A 204 -16.81 28.70 -11.48
C ASN A 204 -17.52 27.37 -11.87
N ALA A 205 -18.32 26.80 -10.97
CA ALA A 205 -19.12 25.62 -11.26
C ALA A 205 -20.32 25.97 -12.16
N GLU A 206 -20.93 27.13 -11.98
CA GLU A 206 -22.04 27.63 -12.80
C GLU A 206 -21.56 27.97 -14.22
N ASP A 207 -20.39 28.61 -14.37
CA ASP A 207 -19.74 28.84 -15.67
C ASP A 207 -19.47 27.53 -16.42
N ARG A 208 -19.01 26.50 -15.70
CA ARG A 208 -18.79 25.16 -16.26
C ARG A 208 -20.10 24.51 -16.71
N VAL A 209 -21.19 24.67 -15.98
CA VAL A 209 -22.52 24.18 -16.38
C VAL A 209 -23.02 24.92 -17.62
N GLU A 210 -22.85 26.24 -17.71
CA GLU A 210 -23.27 27.02 -18.89
C GLU A 210 -22.47 26.63 -20.14
N LEU A 211 -21.16 26.40 -20.00
CA LEU A 211 -20.31 25.89 -21.06
C LEU A 211 -20.82 24.54 -21.59
N LEU A 212 -21.12 23.59 -20.69
CA LEU A 212 -21.62 22.27 -21.07
C LEU A 212 -23.01 22.34 -21.71
N LYS A 213 -23.89 23.21 -21.20
CA LYS A 213 -25.22 23.46 -21.77
C LYS A 213 -25.14 23.99 -23.21
N LYS A 214 -24.22 24.93 -23.51
CA LYS A 214 -23.97 25.42 -24.89
C LYS A 214 -23.48 24.33 -25.84
N LYS A 215 -22.90 23.26 -25.31
CA LYS A 215 -22.46 22.06 -26.05
C LYS A 215 -23.49 20.94 -26.10
N GLY A 216 -24.71 21.17 -25.57
CA GLY A 216 -25.78 20.17 -25.53
C GLY A 216 -25.54 19.05 -24.52
N ILE A 217 -24.63 19.25 -23.56
CA ILE A 217 -24.29 18.24 -22.55
C ILE A 217 -25.04 18.57 -21.26
N PRO A 218 -25.96 17.69 -20.79
CA PRO A 218 -26.65 17.90 -19.53
C PRO A 218 -25.67 17.79 -18.36
N SER A 219 -25.79 18.71 -17.40
CA SER A 219 -24.98 18.72 -16.18
C SER A 219 -25.69 19.46 -15.06
N PHE A 220 -25.36 19.11 -13.82
CA PHE A 220 -25.83 19.81 -12.61
C PHE A 220 -24.69 19.93 -11.58
N ILE A 221 -24.86 20.84 -10.62
CA ILE A 221 -23.91 21.02 -9.52
C ILE A 221 -24.35 20.15 -8.34
N ASP A 222 -23.45 19.29 -7.87
CA ASP A 222 -23.56 18.55 -6.62
C ASP A 222 -22.61 19.16 -5.58
N THR A 223 -23.14 19.55 -4.42
CA THR A 223 -22.32 20.16 -3.36
C THR A 223 -21.87 19.08 -2.40
N VAL A 224 -20.56 18.95 -2.21
CA VAL A 224 -19.97 17.98 -1.29
C VAL A 224 -19.03 18.66 -0.31
N VAL A 225 -19.02 18.17 0.93
CA VAL A 225 -18.06 18.60 1.94
C VAL A 225 -16.91 17.61 1.96
N LEU A 226 -15.73 18.06 1.54
CA LEU A 226 -14.52 17.25 1.56
C LEU A 226 -13.58 17.88 2.58
N SER A 227 -13.28 17.14 3.64
CA SER A 227 -12.40 17.61 4.72
C SER A 227 -12.87 18.94 5.33
N GLY A 228 -14.18 19.08 5.57
CA GLY A 228 -14.78 20.27 6.18
C GLY A 228 -14.92 21.49 5.25
N LYS A 229 -14.59 21.37 3.97
CA LYS A 229 -14.71 22.44 2.97
C LYS A 229 -15.73 22.09 1.89
N ASN A 230 -16.56 23.05 1.50
CA ASN A 230 -17.55 22.89 0.43
C ASN A 230 -16.87 22.88 -0.94
N TYR A 231 -17.24 21.92 -1.77
CA TYR A 231 -16.91 21.85 -3.18
C TYR A 231 -18.21 21.71 -3.99
N TYR A 232 -18.27 22.43 -5.10
CA TYR A 232 -19.33 22.40 -6.10
C TYR A 232 -18.83 21.56 -7.27
N ARG A 233 -19.31 20.33 -7.37
CA ARG A 233 -18.92 19.37 -8.42
C ARG A 233 -19.90 19.45 -9.58
N VAL A 234 -19.40 19.61 -10.80
CA VAL A 234 -20.26 19.57 -11.98
C VAL A 234 -20.37 18.14 -12.47
N GLN A 235 -21.49 17.47 -12.20
CA GLN A 235 -21.75 16.12 -12.66
C GLN A 235 -22.49 16.13 -14.00
N THR A 236 -22.06 15.31 -14.95
CA THR A 236 -22.62 15.24 -16.31
C THR A 236 -23.08 13.84 -16.74
N GLY A 237 -22.82 12.81 -15.92
CA GLY A 237 -23.38 11.48 -16.11
C GLY A 237 -23.17 10.59 -14.90
N ALA A 238 -23.93 9.50 -14.84
CA ALA A 238 -23.76 8.43 -13.86
C ALA A 238 -24.09 7.10 -14.55
N PHE A 239 -23.15 6.15 -14.51
CA PHE A 239 -23.26 4.90 -15.26
C PHE A 239 -23.01 3.70 -14.35
N THR A 240 -23.70 2.58 -14.62
CA THR A 240 -23.43 1.30 -13.95
C THR A 240 -22.22 0.59 -14.54
N GLU A 241 -21.87 0.90 -15.79
CA GLU A 241 -20.72 0.34 -16.51
C GLU A 241 -19.62 1.40 -16.65
N ARG A 242 -18.39 1.05 -16.23
CA ARG A 242 -17.25 1.95 -16.24
C ARG A 242 -16.92 2.48 -17.64
N GLU A 243 -17.03 1.62 -18.65
CA GLU A 243 -16.71 1.95 -20.04
C GLU A 243 -17.56 3.13 -20.57
N ASN A 244 -18.84 3.20 -20.18
CA ASN A 244 -19.73 4.31 -20.55
C ASN A 244 -19.29 5.64 -19.91
N ALA A 245 -18.84 5.57 -18.66
CA ALA A 245 -18.29 6.74 -17.95
C ALA A 245 -16.96 7.20 -18.57
N GLU A 246 -16.09 6.26 -18.96
CA GLU A 246 -14.81 6.56 -19.62
C GLU A 246 -15.02 7.18 -21.01
N LYS A 247 -16.02 6.69 -21.75
CA LYS A 247 -16.42 7.30 -23.02
C LYS A 247 -16.84 8.75 -22.83
N GLN A 248 -17.70 9.05 -21.84
CA GLN A 248 -18.14 10.43 -21.60
C GLN A 248 -16.98 11.32 -21.13
N VAL A 249 -16.05 10.83 -20.31
CA VAL A 249 -14.82 11.57 -19.95
C VAL A 249 -13.98 11.92 -21.18
N ASN A 250 -13.81 10.97 -22.11
CA ASN A 250 -13.06 11.22 -23.33
C ASN A 250 -13.77 12.23 -24.25
N ASP A 251 -15.10 12.16 -24.34
CA ASP A 251 -15.90 13.13 -25.10
C ASP A 251 -15.79 14.55 -24.49
N LEU A 252 -15.74 14.69 -23.16
CA LEU A 252 -15.50 15.96 -22.46
C LEU A 252 -14.08 16.50 -22.69
N LYS A 253 -13.07 15.63 -22.63
CA LYS A 253 -11.67 16.03 -22.90
C LYS A 253 -11.48 16.58 -24.31
N ARG A 254 -12.15 16.00 -25.32
CA ARG A 254 -12.09 16.48 -26.71
C ARG A 254 -12.64 17.90 -26.89
N ILE A 255 -13.52 18.35 -26.00
CA ILE A 255 -14.04 19.72 -26.00
C ILE A 255 -13.33 20.63 -24.98
N GLY A 256 -12.16 20.21 -24.47
CA GLY A 256 -11.35 20.99 -23.54
C GLY A 256 -11.89 21.02 -22.11
N VAL A 257 -12.74 20.07 -21.74
CA VAL A 257 -13.28 19.94 -20.39
C VAL A 257 -12.57 18.81 -19.67
N GLU A 258 -11.80 19.15 -18.64
CA GLU A 258 -11.25 18.13 -17.75
C GLU A 258 -12.38 17.43 -16.99
N ALA A 259 -12.36 16.11 -17.00
CA ALA A 259 -13.34 15.28 -16.33
C ALA A 259 -12.70 14.03 -15.75
N PHE A 260 -13.28 13.52 -14.67
CA PHE A 260 -12.86 12.29 -14.01
C PHE A 260 -14.06 11.47 -13.56
N ILE A 261 -13.83 10.18 -13.31
CA ILE A 261 -14.85 9.26 -12.81
C ILE A 261 -14.73 9.18 -11.30
N LEU A 262 -15.82 9.48 -10.60
CA LEU A 262 -15.97 9.26 -9.17
C LEU A 262 -16.77 7.97 -8.97
N VAL A 263 -16.19 7.01 -8.27
CA VAL A 263 -16.88 5.79 -7.84
C VAL A 263 -17.39 6.06 -6.43
N ARG A 264 -18.71 6.10 -6.25
CA ARG A 264 -19.31 6.25 -4.92
C ARG A 264 -20.05 4.96 -4.58
N GLU A 265 -19.60 4.28 -3.52
CA GLU A 265 -20.40 3.27 -2.84
C GLU A 265 -21.58 4.00 -2.17
N GLY A 266 -22.80 3.52 -2.39
CA GLY A 266 -24.01 4.25 -2.05
C GLY A 266 -24.21 4.37 -0.54
N THR A 267 -23.96 5.56 0.01
CA THR A 267 -24.65 6.03 1.22
C THR A 267 -25.17 7.44 0.96
N GLU A 268 -26.50 7.56 0.94
CA GLU A 268 -27.19 8.84 1.10
C GLU A 268 -26.92 9.34 2.52
N GLU A 269 -26.37 10.56 2.65
CA GLU A 269 -26.33 11.26 3.93
C GLU A 269 -27.59 12.14 4.07
N PRO A 270 -28.22 12.19 5.26
CA PRO A 270 -29.35 13.06 5.50
C PRO A 270 -28.92 14.54 5.57
N LYS A 271 -29.76 15.43 5.05
CA LYS A 271 -29.55 16.90 5.06
C LYS A 271 -29.26 17.43 6.48
N PRO A 272 -28.30 18.36 6.67
CA PRO A 272 -28.07 18.98 7.97
C PRO A 272 -29.18 19.98 8.30
N THR A 273 -29.85 19.80 9.44
CA THR A 273 -30.58 20.87 10.13
C THR A 273 -29.63 21.63 11.07
N ALA A 274 -29.68 22.95 11.03
CA ALA A 274 -28.77 23.86 11.73
C ALA A 274 -28.88 23.78 13.27
N PRO A 275 -27.78 23.90 14.03
CA PRO A 275 -27.82 24.15 15.47
C PRO A 275 -27.87 25.67 15.79
N PRO A 276 -28.46 26.07 16.94
CA PRO A 276 -28.56 27.47 17.37
C PRO A 276 -27.26 28.00 18.00
N PRO A 277 -27.09 29.33 18.14
CA PRO A 277 -25.80 29.96 18.36
C PRO A 277 -25.38 29.94 19.84
N THR A 278 -24.09 29.75 20.09
CA THR A 278 -23.46 30.04 21.40
C THR A 278 -22.17 30.85 21.23
N GLU A 279 -22.00 31.78 22.18
CA GLU A 279 -21.11 32.95 22.15
C GLU A 279 -19.62 32.65 22.14
N ALA A 280 -18.87 33.55 21.50
CA ALA A 280 -17.41 33.56 21.42
C ALA A 280 -16.74 34.24 22.63
N PRO A 281 -15.58 33.77 23.12
CA PRO A 281 -14.71 34.56 23.99
C PRO A 281 -13.82 35.52 23.19
N LYS A 282 -13.57 36.71 23.75
CA LYS A 282 -12.78 37.81 23.18
C LYS A 282 -11.28 37.47 22.99
N PRO A 283 -10.60 38.11 22.02
CA PRO A 283 -9.20 37.86 21.69
C PRO A 283 -8.23 38.60 22.62
N THR A 284 -7.08 37.98 22.88
CA THR A 284 -5.88 38.64 23.42
C THR A 284 -4.78 38.59 22.36
N ASP A 285 -4.02 39.68 22.24
CA ASP A 285 -3.02 39.89 21.19
C ASP A 285 -1.91 38.83 21.14
N PRO A 286 -1.38 38.50 19.94
CA PRO A 286 -0.32 37.51 19.78
C PRO A 286 1.05 38.04 20.23
N PRO A 287 1.88 37.22 20.90
CA PRO A 287 3.27 37.59 21.18
C PRO A 287 4.13 37.58 19.90
N LYS A 288 5.06 38.53 19.83
CA LYS A 288 6.01 38.73 18.73
C LYS A 288 7.00 37.54 18.61
N PRO A 289 7.47 37.17 17.40
CA PRO A 289 8.32 35.99 17.22
C PRO A 289 9.72 36.23 17.82
N THR A 290 10.14 35.32 18.70
CA THR A 290 11.54 35.15 19.10
C THR A 290 12.14 33.99 18.31
N ASP A 291 13.42 34.10 17.93
CA ASP A 291 14.15 33.07 17.21
C ASP A 291 14.03 31.68 17.87
N PRO A 292 13.92 30.59 17.08
CA PRO A 292 13.75 29.25 17.63
C PRO A 292 15.00 28.83 18.43
N PRO A 293 14.83 28.20 19.60
CA PRO A 293 15.95 27.70 20.38
C PRO A 293 16.69 26.61 19.60
N LYS A 294 18.02 26.68 19.64
CA LYS A 294 18.93 25.70 19.03
C LYS A 294 18.63 24.32 19.66
N PRO A 295 18.35 23.27 18.85
CA PRO A 295 17.93 21.99 19.39
C PRO A 295 19.08 21.34 20.18
N THR A 296 18.85 21.09 21.46
CA THR A 296 19.65 20.17 22.27
C THR A 296 18.98 18.79 22.25
N ASN A 297 19.77 17.76 21.96
CA ASN A 297 19.26 16.41 21.70
C ASN A 297 18.86 15.66 22.99
N PRO A 298 17.73 14.92 23.00
CA PRO A 298 17.46 13.89 23.98
C PRO A 298 18.44 12.70 23.82
N PRO A 299 18.83 12.01 24.90
CA PRO A 299 19.70 10.82 24.80
C PRO A 299 18.98 9.65 24.10
N GLY A 300 19.61 9.04 23.09
CA GLY A 300 19.23 7.71 22.58
C GLY A 300 18.55 7.62 21.19
N ILE A 301 18.24 8.74 20.53
CA ILE A 301 17.76 8.72 19.13
C ILE A 301 18.95 8.96 18.20
N SER A 302 19.39 7.92 17.48
CA SER A 302 20.36 8.07 16.39
C SER A 302 19.68 8.66 15.16
N TYR A 303 20.23 9.75 14.62
CA TYR A 303 19.82 10.34 13.33
C TYR A 303 20.60 9.74 12.16
N SER A 304 20.95 8.46 12.27
CA SER A 304 21.61 7.72 11.19
C SER A 304 20.68 7.60 9.98
N ILE A 305 21.30 7.59 8.80
CA ILE A 305 20.62 7.25 7.54
C ILE A 305 20.23 5.76 7.55
N MET A 306 21.04 4.92 8.18
CA MET A 306 20.79 3.49 8.34
C MET A 306 19.87 3.21 9.53
N GLY A 307 19.03 2.18 9.43
CA GLY A 307 18.19 1.68 10.52
C GLY A 307 16.76 1.34 10.10
N GLU A 308 15.99 0.83 11.06
CA GLU A 308 14.58 0.45 10.88
C GLU A 308 13.66 1.68 10.87
N SER A 309 12.69 1.66 9.95
CA SER A 309 11.67 2.71 9.88
C SER A 309 10.72 2.64 11.09
N LEU A 310 10.33 3.79 11.62
CA LEU A 310 9.40 3.89 12.74
C LEU A 310 7.94 4.02 12.28
N LEU A 311 7.72 4.70 11.15
CA LEU A 311 6.39 4.90 10.57
C LEU A 311 6.09 3.83 9.52
N ASN A 312 4.81 3.48 9.38
CA ASN A 312 4.32 2.63 8.29
C ASN A 312 4.01 3.47 7.04
N ALA A 313 3.72 2.79 5.92
CA ALA A 313 3.45 3.45 4.64
C ALA A 313 2.22 4.39 4.69
N GLU A 314 1.17 3.99 5.40
CA GLU A 314 -0.09 4.74 5.46
C GLU A 314 0.12 6.11 6.11
N TYR A 315 0.79 6.18 7.27
CA TYR A 315 1.04 7.46 7.94
C TYR A 315 1.95 8.37 7.12
N LEU A 316 2.88 7.80 6.33
CA LEU A 316 3.75 8.59 5.45
C LEU A 316 2.93 9.34 4.39
N ASP A 317 2.07 8.61 3.69
CA ASP A 317 1.26 9.15 2.60
C ASP A 317 0.14 10.07 3.12
N GLU A 318 -0.55 9.70 4.19
CA GLU A 318 -1.62 10.51 4.80
C GLU A 318 -1.11 11.88 5.26
N TYR A 319 0.04 11.93 5.95
CA TYR A 319 0.64 13.19 6.39
C TYR A 319 0.89 14.13 5.21
N VAL A 320 1.47 13.62 4.12
CA VAL A 320 1.76 14.46 2.95
C VAL A 320 0.49 14.91 2.26
N GLN A 321 -0.53 14.06 2.22
CA GLN A 321 -1.83 14.41 1.63
C GLN A 321 -2.56 15.52 2.39
N THR A 322 -2.23 15.77 3.67
CA THR A 322 -2.70 16.98 4.36
C THR A 322 -2.18 18.28 3.75
N VAL A 323 -1.06 18.22 3.02
CA VAL A 323 -0.39 19.36 2.38
C VAL A 323 -0.58 19.35 0.86
N ASN A 324 -0.41 18.19 0.23
CA ASN A 324 -0.69 17.96 -1.19
C ASN A 324 -1.66 16.79 -1.35
N PRO A 325 -2.97 17.03 -1.45
CA PRO A 325 -3.97 15.96 -1.61
C PRO A 325 -3.77 15.07 -2.84
N ASN A 326 -3.04 15.55 -3.85
CA ASN A 326 -2.73 14.82 -5.08
C ASN A 326 -1.36 14.13 -5.04
N ALA A 327 -0.69 14.11 -3.88
CA ALA A 327 0.58 13.42 -3.73
C ALA A 327 0.44 11.93 -4.09
N PRO A 328 1.41 11.37 -4.84
CA PRO A 328 1.43 9.95 -5.15
C PRO A 328 1.64 9.12 -3.87
N LEU A 329 1.00 7.95 -3.83
CA LEU A 329 1.11 7.00 -2.72
C LEU A 329 2.40 6.18 -2.87
N LEU A 330 3.49 6.69 -2.30
CA LEU A 330 4.83 6.12 -2.42
C LEU A 330 5.32 5.46 -1.13
N GLY A 331 4.62 5.64 0.00
CA GLY A 331 5.03 5.18 1.32
C GLY A 331 5.41 3.70 1.33
N LYS A 332 4.63 2.86 0.63
CA LYS A 332 4.89 1.41 0.52
C LYS A 332 6.26 1.07 -0.08
N PHE A 333 6.71 1.82 -1.08
CA PHE A 333 7.99 1.58 -1.75
C PHE A 333 9.15 2.02 -0.87
N TYR A 334 8.99 3.15 -0.17
CA TYR A 334 10.01 3.65 0.76
C TYR A 334 10.20 2.73 1.94
N ILE A 335 9.13 2.19 2.52
CA ILE A 335 9.22 1.22 3.61
C ILE A 335 9.84 -0.09 3.12
N PHE A 336 9.41 -0.60 1.96
CA PHE A 336 9.94 -1.85 1.40
C PHE A 336 11.45 -1.76 1.09
N TYR A 337 11.86 -0.78 0.29
CA TYR A 337 13.27 -0.64 -0.09
C TYR A 337 14.15 -0.11 1.03
N GLY A 338 13.61 0.74 1.92
CA GLY A 338 14.30 1.12 3.15
C GLY A 338 14.71 -0.10 3.95
N LYS A 339 13.77 -1.01 4.24
CA LYS A 339 14.06 -2.28 4.92
C LYS A 339 15.09 -3.12 4.16
N LEU A 340 14.94 -3.26 2.84
CA LEU A 340 15.85 -4.06 2.01
C LEU A 340 17.31 -3.58 2.04
N PHE A 341 17.54 -2.27 2.10
CA PHE A 341 18.88 -1.67 2.13
C PHE A 341 19.36 -1.33 3.55
N GLY A 342 18.54 -1.56 4.58
CA GLY A 342 18.81 -1.11 5.95
C GLY A 342 18.81 0.41 6.09
N ILE A 343 18.07 1.12 5.25
CA ILE A 343 17.92 2.59 5.24
C ILE A 343 16.60 2.95 5.93
N ARG A 344 16.61 4.06 6.68
CA ARG A 344 15.42 4.68 7.26
C ARG A 344 14.48 5.20 6.16
N GLY A 345 13.66 4.31 5.62
CA GLY A 345 12.71 4.58 4.54
C GLY A 345 11.70 5.68 4.86
N ASP A 346 11.26 5.75 6.11
CA ASP A 346 10.41 6.82 6.64
C ASP A 346 11.06 8.21 6.58
N VAL A 347 12.36 8.30 6.84
CA VAL A 347 13.12 9.56 6.74
C VAL A 347 13.54 9.86 5.29
N ALA A 348 13.84 8.84 4.48
CA ALA A 348 14.04 8.98 3.04
C ALA A 348 12.78 9.50 2.32
N TYR A 349 11.60 9.08 2.77
CA TYR A 349 10.33 9.64 2.32
C TYR A 349 10.21 11.13 2.68
N ALA A 350 10.62 11.52 3.90
CA ALA A 350 10.67 12.94 4.29
C ALA A 350 11.65 13.76 3.42
N GLN A 351 12.78 13.17 3.01
CA GLN A 351 13.67 13.78 2.02
C GLN A 351 12.97 13.95 0.68
N ALA A 352 12.26 12.94 0.21
CA ALA A 352 11.49 13.01 -1.04
C ALA A 352 10.45 14.14 -1.03
N VAL A 353 9.77 14.30 0.09
CA VAL A 353 8.82 15.39 0.35
C VAL A 353 9.52 16.75 0.31
N HIS A 354 10.72 16.86 0.88
CA HIS A 354 11.51 18.09 0.81
C HIS A 354 11.89 18.43 -0.63
N GLU A 355 12.52 17.49 -1.33
CA GLU A 355 13.05 17.65 -2.70
C GLU A 355 11.98 18.04 -3.71
N THR A 356 10.80 17.43 -3.58
CA THR A 356 9.71 17.61 -4.53
C THR A 356 8.70 18.67 -4.09
N ASN A 357 8.92 19.33 -2.95
CA ASN A 357 7.97 20.23 -2.31
C ASN A 357 6.59 19.56 -2.16
N TYR A 358 6.55 18.49 -1.36
CA TYR A 358 5.37 17.64 -1.13
C TYR A 358 4.82 17.06 -2.43
N PHE A 359 5.69 16.58 -3.31
CA PHE A 359 5.35 16.02 -4.63
C PHE A 359 4.61 16.96 -5.57
N ARG A 360 4.83 18.27 -5.42
CA ARG A 360 4.31 19.30 -6.35
C ARG A 360 5.26 19.57 -7.51
N PHE A 361 6.53 19.16 -7.38
CA PHE A 361 7.57 19.29 -8.41
C PHE A 361 7.72 20.73 -8.90
N THR A 362 7.76 21.69 -7.98
CA THR A 362 7.91 23.12 -8.29
C THR A 362 9.36 23.50 -8.68
N GLY A 363 10.26 22.51 -8.76
CA GLY A 363 11.68 22.69 -9.08
C GLY A 363 12.02 22.27 -10.51
N GLN A 364 13.27 21.89 -10.75
CA GLN A 364 13.77 21.48 -12.07
C GLN A 364 13.30 20.08 -12.48
N VAL A 365 13.16 19.18 -11.50
CA VAL A 365 12.62 17.84 -11.74
C VAL A 365 11.12 17.93 -11.96
N LYS A 366 10.64 17.26 -13.01
CA LYS A 366 9.23 17.16 -13.37
C LYS A 366 8.58 15.88 -12.81
N PRO A 367 7.25 15.87 -12.57
CA PRO A 367 6.55 14.70 -12.04
C PRO A 367 6.78 13.42 -12.85
N GLU A 368 6.85 13.53 -14.18
CA GLU A 368 6.98 12.38 -15.08
C GLU A 368 8.35 11.70 -14.98
N GLN A 369 9.34 12.35 -14.36
CA GLN A 369 10.68 11.79 -14.22
C GLN A 369 10.76 10.73 -13.12
N ASN A 370 9.77 10.65 -12.22
CA ASN A 370 9.82 9.81 -11.01
C ASN A 370 11.11 10.01 -10.18
N ASN A 371 11.76 11.17 -10.27
CA ASN A 371 13.03 11.45 -9.62
C ASN A 371 12.81 12.19 -8.30
N TYR A 372 12.41 11.45 -7.27
CA TYR A 372 12.00 12.03 -5.99
C TYR A 372 13.17 12.56 -5.14
N ALA A 373 14.42 12.37 -5.57
CA ALA A 373 15.62 12.75 -4.82
C ALA A 373 16.48 13.82 -5.52
N GLY A 374 16.05 14.32 -6.68
CA GLY A 374 16.87 15.24 -7.47
C GLY A 374 18.18 14.61 -7.96
N ILE A 375 18.18 13.30 -8.25
CA ILE A 375 19.38 12.59 -8.68
C ILE A 375 19.85 13.16 -10.01
N GLY A 376 21.07 13.73 -10.01
CA GLY A 376 21.74 14.22 -11.21
C GLY A 376 21.28 15.60 -11.69
N THR A 377 20.43 16.31 -10.96
CA THR A 377 20.18 17.73 -11.23
C THR A 377 21.41 18.55 -10.86
N THR A 378 22.03 19.24 -11.84
CA THR A 378 23.27 20.01 -11.64
C THR A 378 23.14 21.48 -12.06
N GLY A 379 21.93 21.99 -12.23
CA GLY A 379 21.66 23.38 -12.63
C GLY A 379 20.99 23.52 -13.99
N PRO A 380 20.85 24.76 -14.50
CA PRO A 380 20.09 25.06 -15.72
C PRO A 380 20.53 24.21 -16.91
N GLY A 381 19.59 23.47 -17.53
CA GLY A 381 19.84 22.62 -18.69
C GLY A 381 20.08 21.14 -18.37
N ASN A 382 20.25 20.76 -17.11
CA ASN A 382 20.34 19.36 -16.70
C ASN A 382 19.24 19.01 -15.69
N ASN A 383 18.14 18.46 -16.19
CA ASN A 383 16.94 18.13 -15.41
C ASN A 383 17.08 16.86 -14.55
N GLY A 384 18.27 16.24 -14.52
CA GLY A 384 18.54 15.04 -13.75
C GLY A 384 18.00 13.75 -14.38
N ALA A 385 18.13 12.66 -13.65
CA ALA A 385 17.71 11.33 -14.08
C ALA A 385 16.19 11.21 -14.25
N THR A 386 15.77 10.22 -15.04
CA THR A 386 14.38 9.84 -15.25
C THR A 386 14.24 8.33 -15.05
N PHE A 387 13.23 7.91 -14.30
CA PHE A 387 12.95 6.52 -13.97
C PHE A 387 11.60 6.11 -14.55
N LYS A 388 11.49 4.86 -15.05
CA LYS A 388 10.34 4.41 -15.82
C LYS A 388 9.09 4.31 -14.98
N THR A 389 9.24 3.97 -13.70
CA THR A 389 8.13 3.80 -12.77
C THR A 389 8.38 4.57 -11.48
N PRO A 390 7.32 4.91 -10.73
CA PRO A 390 7.45 5.43 -9.37
C PRO A 390 8.29 4.53 -8.47
N GLU A 391 8.13 3.21 -8.57
CA GLU A 391 8.89 2.23 -7.81
C GLU A 391 10.39 2.29 -8.10
N GLU A 392 10.78 2.35 -9.38
CA GLU A 392 12.18 2.47 -9.82
C GLU A 392 12.81 3.78 -9.34
N GLY A 393 12.04 4.88 -9.33
CA GLY A 393 12.45 6.17 -8.80
C GLY A 393 12.74 6.14 -7.30
N VAL A 394 11.89 5.46 -6.52
CA VAL A 394 12.12 5.26 -5.08
C VAL A 394 13.32 4.34 -4.84
N LEU A 395 13.48 3.26 -5.61
CA LEU A 395 14.64 2.38 -5.52
C LEU A 395 15.95 3.14 -5.80
N ALA A 396 15.98 3.99 -6.82
CA ALA A 396 17.14 4.81 -7.14
C ALA A 396 17.48 5.80 -6.01
N HIS A 397 16.47 6.42 -5.39
CA HIS A 397 16.65 7.27 -4.21
C HIS A 397 17.31 6.48 -3.06
N ILE A 398 16.76 5.31 -2.72
CA ILE A 398 17.29 4.47 -1.64
C ILE A 398 18.72 4.00 -1.94
N GLN A 399 19.02 3.61 -3.19
CA GLN A 399 20.37 3.26 -3.61
C GLN A 399 21.34 4.45 -3.47
N HIS A 400 20.89 5.66 -3.81
CA HIS A 400 21.72 6.85 -3.65
C HIS A 400 22.06 7.09 -2.18
N LEU A 401 21.06 7.06 -1.29
CA LEU A 401 21.29 7.14 0.17
C LEU A 401 22.21 6.04 0.69
N TYR A 402 22.05 4.80 0.18
CA TYR A 402 22.90 3.68 0.55
C TYR A 402 24.35 3.85 0.10
N ALA A 403 24.60 4.50 -1.04
CA ALA A 403 25.93 4.87 -1.45
C ALA A 403 26.57 5.85 -0.45
N TYR A 404 25.82 6.83 0.03
CA TYR A 404 26.29 7.80 1.04
C TYR A 404 26.57 7.15 2.40
N ALA A 405 25.71 6.23 2.85
CA ALA A 405 25.72 5.71 4.23
C ALA A 405 26.48 4.40 4.43
N SER A 406 26.75 3.65 3.37
CA SER A 406 27.36 2.32 3.48
C SER A 406 28.49 2.13 2.47
N THR A 407 29.42 1.24 2.79
CA THR A 407 30.44 0.70 1.87
C THR A 407 30.13 -0.72 1.40
N GLN A 408 29.10 -1.37 1.99
CA GLN A 408 28.71 -2.75 1.69
C GLN A 408 28.14 -2.86 0.27
N PRO A 409 28.32 -3.99 -0.44
CA PRO A 409 27.73 -4.17 -1.76
C PRO A 409 26.20 -4.03 -1.71
N ILE A 410 25.59 -3.63 -2.83
CA ILE A 410 24.12 -3.61 -2.90
C ILE A 410 23.56 -5.03 -2.62
N PRO A 411 22.36 -5.15 -2.02
CA PRO A 411 21.76 -6.44 -1.74
C PRO A 411 21.69 -7.33 -3.00
N GLN A 412 22.02 -8.61 -2.82
CA GLN A 412 22.05 -9.57 -3.92
C GLN A 412 20.67 -9.70 -4.59
N GLY A 413 20.64 -9.76 -5.92
CA GLY A 413 19.40 -9.87 -6.70
C GLY A 413 18.68 -8.54 -6.96
N VAL A 414 19.17 -7.42 -6.42
CA VAL A 414 18.60 -6.10 -6.67
C VAL A 414 19.32 -5.42 -7.83
N ALA A 415 18.56 -4.93 -8.81
CA ALA A 415 19.10 -4.19 -9.94
C ALA A 415 19.64 -2.83 -9.49
N LEU A 416 20.85 -2.46 -9.93
CA LEU A 416 21.39 -1.12 -9.74
C LEU A 416 20.73 -0.16 -10.74
N VAL A 417 19.90 0.76 -10.25
CA VAL A 417 19.12 1.71 -11.05
C VAL A 417 19.54 3.16 -10.84
N ASP A 418 20.24 3.48 -9.74
CA ASP A 418 20.85 4.80 -9.54
C ASP A 418 22.04 5.00 -10.52
N PRO A 419 21.92 5.90 -11.51
CA PRO A 419 22.98 6.11 -12.50
C PRO A 419 24.22 6.82 -11.92
N ARG A 420 24.15 7.31 -10.68
CA ARG A 420 25.22 8.04 -10.00
C ARG A 420 25.81 7.28 -8.82
N PHE A 421 25.39 6.04 -8.59
CA PHE A 421 25.81 5.24 -7.44
C PHE A 421 27.34 5.15 -7.31
N SER A 422 28.03 4.95 -8.44
CA SER A 422 29.50 4.85 -8.50
C SER A 422 30.23 6.20 -8.36
N LEU A 423 29.53 7.33 -8.51
CA LEU A 423 30.10 8.67 -8.38
C LEU A 423 30.16 9.14 -6.93
N VAL A 424 29.40 8.51 -6.03
CA VAL A 424 29.42 8.80 -4.60
C VAL A 424 30.65 8.16 -3.97
N LYS A 425 31.46 8.94 -3.25
CA LYS A 425 32.46 8.37 -2.34
C LYS A 425 31.70 7.62 -1.24
N ARG A 426 31.76 6.29 -1.28
CA ARG A 426 30.90 5.46 -0.44
C ARG A 426 31.18 5.58 1.06
N GLY A 427 30.12 5.59 1.86
CA GLY A 427 30.20 5.73 3.32
C GLY A 427 30.61 7.13 3.80
N ILE A 428 30.43 8.16 2.99
CA ILE A 428 30.82 9.54 3.33
C ILE A 428 29.87 10.24 4.30
N ALA A 429 28.66 9.74 4.52
CA ALA A 429 27.65 10.35 5.41
C ALA A 429 26.91 9.29 6.20
N GLU A 430 27.11 9.25 7.52
CA GLU A 430 26.47 8.26 8.40
C GLU A 430 25.10 8.76 8.89
N ASN A 431 24.98 10.07 9.10
CA ASN A 431 23.78 10.74 9.61
C ASN A 431 23.13 11.64 8.57
N TRP A 432 21.83 11.91 8.74
CA TRP A 432 21.08 12.81 7.87
C TRP A 432 21.70 14.21 7.78
N THR A 433 22.27 14.72 8.87
CA THR A 433 22.98 16.01 8.90
C THR A 433 24.32 15.98 8.19
N ASP A 434 24.92 14.81 7.96
CA ASP A 434 26.18 14.68 7.21
C ASP A 434 25.99 14.87 5.71
N LEU A 435 24.73 14.92 5.23
CA LEU A 435 24.34 15.26 3.85
C LEU A 435 24.46 16.76 3.56
N ASN A 436 24.56 17.60 4.60
CA ASN A 436 24.77 19.04 4.47
C ASN A 436 26.02 19.33 3.63
N GLY A 437 25.86 20.06 2.53
CA GLY A 437 26.95 20.39 1.62
C GLY A 437 27.52 19.20 0.83
N LYS A 438 26.89 18.01 0.90
CA LYS A 438 27.26 16.83 0.10
C LYS A 438 26.15 16.36 -0.83
N TRP A 439 24.89 16.48 -0.40
CA TRP A 439 23.72 16.18 -1.23
C TRP A 439 23.21 17.44 -1.93
N ALA A 440 22.99 18.52 -1.15
CA ALA A 440 22.64 19.84 -1.65
C ALA A 440 23.75 20.84 -1.32
N VAL A 441 24.21 21.59 -2.33
CA VAL A 441 25.30 22.58 -2.23
C VAL A 441 24.81 23.93 -2.76
N PRO A 442 25.08 25.05 -2.05
CA PRO A 442 25.56 25.15 -0.67
C PRO A 442 24.44 24.84 0.34
N GLY A 443 24.76 24.31 1.52
CA GLY A 443 23.75 24.13 2.57
C GLY A 443 24.28 23.57 3.88
N THR A 444 23.95 24.22 5.00
CA THR A 444 24.31 23.77 6.36
C THR A 444 23.12 23.23 7.16
N THR A 445 21.92 23.26 6.57
CA THR A 445 20.64 22.96 7.24
C THR A 445 19.80 21.90 6.53
N TYR A 446 20.30 21.32 5.44
CA TYR A 446 19.57 20.37 4.59
C TYR A 446 19.06 19.15 5.38
N GLY A 447 19.94 18.44 6.08
CA GLY A 447 19.56 17.29 6.92
C GLY A 447 18.59 17.67 8.04
N GLN A 448 18.72 18.87 8.61
CA GLN A 448 17.81 19.37 9.63
C GLN A 448 16.39 19.62 9.08
N LEU A 449 16.26 20.08 7.83
CA LEU A 449 14.97 20.27 7.18
C LEU A 449 14.26 18.92 6.93
N ILE A 450 15.01 17.90 6.51
CA ILE A 450 14.49 16.53 6.36
C ILE A 450 13.97 16.01 7.69
N LEU A 451 14.78 16.09 8.74
CA LEU A 451 14.40 15.65 10.08
C LEU A 451 13.21 16.45 10.65
N SER A 452 13.06 17.72 10.28
CA SER A 452 11.89 18.53 10.64
C SER A 452 10.60 18.00 10.00
N ILE A 453 10.64 17.62 8.71
CA ILE A 453 9.50 17.02 8.02
C ILE A 453 9.18 15.66 8.63
N PHE A 454 10.19 14.83 8.89
CA PHE A 454 9.99 13.54 9.55
C PHE A 454 9.35 13.69 10.95
N ARG A 455 9.80 14.66 11.75
CA ARG A 455 9.21 14.96 13.06
C ARG A 455 7.73 15.33 12.96
N LYS A 456 7.35 16.14 11.97
CA LYS A 456 5.94 16.50 11.73
C LYS A 456 5.10 15.28 11.36
N ASN A 457 5.67 14.36 10.59
CA ASN A 457 5.02 13.11 10.23
C ASN A 457 4.79 12.21 11.47
N ILE A 458 5.79 12.09 12.35
CA ILE A 458 5.61 11.39 13.64
C ILE A 458 4.48 12.03 14.45
N GLN A 459 4.47 13.37 14.57
CA GLN A 459 3.42 14.08 15.32
C GLN A 459 2.02 13.84 14.74
N PHE A 460 1.91 13.81 13.41
CA PHE A 460 0.67 13.45 12.73
C PHE A 460 0.23 12.02 13.08
N ALA A 461 1.14 11.05 12.99
CA ALA A 461 0.85 9.65 13.30
C ALA A 461 0.43 9.46 14.77
N VAL A 462 1.13 10.09 15.72
CA VAL A 462 0.78 10.04 17.15
C VAL A 462 -0.64 10.53 17.39
N LYS A 463 -0.98 11.70 16.84
CA LYS A 463 -2.33 12.26 16.98
C LYS A 463 -3.40 11.32 16.41
N GLY A 464 -3.17 10.75 15.23
CA GLY A 464 -4.10 9.79 14.63
C GLY A 464 -4.27 8.52 15.47
N MET A 465 -3.21 8.04 16.12
CA MET A 465 -3.29 6.90 17.05
C MET A 465 -4.08 7.24 18.31
N GLU A 466 -3.87 8.43 18.90
CA GLU A 466 -4.63 8.90 20.07
C GLU A 466 -6.13 8.99 19.78
N GLU A 467 -6.51 9.57 18.63
CA GLU A 467 -7.91 9.65 18.19
C GLU A 467 -8.53 8.25 18.01
N LYS A 468 -7.76 7.31 17.44
CA LYS A 468 -8.20 5.92 17.26
C LYS A 468 -8.35 5.19 18.59
N ILE A 469 -7.46 5.41 19.55
CA ILE A 469 -7.58 4.86 20.91
C ILE A 469 -8.85 5.37 21.59
N ILE A 470 -9.14 6.67 21.50
CA ILE A 470 -10.37 7.27 22.05
C ILE A 470 -11.61 6.62 21.41
N LEU A 471 -11.62 6.47 20.09
CA LEU A 471 -12.73 5.85 19.37
C LEU A 471 -12.93 4.39 19.76
N LEU A 472 -11.85 3.62 19.87
CA LEU A 472 -11.91 2.20 20.26
C LEU A 472 -12.40 2.03 21.70
N ASN A 473 -11.92 2.86 22.63
CA ASN A 473 -12.39 2.84 24.02
C ASN A 473 -13.87 3.21 24.12
N SER A 474 -14.29 4.28 23.43
CA SER A 474 -15.72 4.65 23.36
C SER A 474 -16.59 3.53 22.80
N THR A 475 -16.08 2.80 21.80
CA THR A 475 -16.78 1.66 21.21
C THR A 475 -16.85 0.49 22.19
N LEU A 476 -15.74 0.20 22.89
CA LEU A 476 -15.68 -0.87 23.89
C LEU A 476 -16.65 -0.62 25.05
N ASP A 477 -16.76 0.62 25.51
CA ASP A 477 -17.67 0.99 26.59
C ASP A 477 -19.15 0.89 26.20
N LYS A 478 -19.49 1.07 24.91
CA LYS A 478 -20.84 0.82 24.38
C LYS A 478 -21.21 -0.67 24.27
N LEU A 479 -20.23 -1.56 24.36
CA LEU A 479 -20.41 -3.02 24.26
C LEU A 479 -20.48 -3.72 25.63
N LYS A 480 -20.18 -3.00 26.71
CA LYS A 480 -20.40 -3.44 28.09
C LYS A 480 -21.82 -3.07 28.52
#